data_AF-A0A9P5WYW0-F1
#
_entry.id   AF-A0A9P5WYW0-F1
#
_cell.length_a   1.000
_cell.length_b   1.000
_cell.length_c   1.000
_cell.angle_alpha   90.00
_cell.angle_beta   90.00
_cell.angle_gamma   90.00
#
_symmetry.space_group_name_H-M   'P 1'
#
loop_
_entity.id
_entity.type
_entity.pdbx_description
1 polymer ?
#
loop_
_entity_poly.entity_id
_entity_poly.type
_entity_poly.pdbx_seq_one_letter_code
_entity_poly.pdbx_strand_id
1 'polypeptide(L)'
;MRILGLCILYSDHKLSARELTNFFGLDQSSFYAALQWFHSVMDIPIPSAAGTGGVRFYHASFGDFLKNPSRSGKFALDQAKSHYEVAVSCLRWYASAIEERCELEPGQCMCPSQSMELTWAPDSPGSVDGQNGIHIFALTTCWIACSCVRYPYITNVLAELRLFPFCHLDPVPFGFVHTVYWLEQVSQVRSIPVHREGTR
;
A
#
# COMPACT_ATOMS: atom_id res chain seq x y z
N MET A 1 5.65 10.76 -4.35
CA MET A 1 6.60 9.83 -3.69
C MET A 1 6.04 8.43 -3.48
N ARG A 2 4.72 8.20 -3.37
CA ARG A 2 4.12 6.86 -3.16
C ARG A 2 4.67 5.71 -4.02
N ILE A 3 4.83 5.92 -5.34
CA ILE A 3 5.41 4.92 -6.27
C ILE A 3 6.82 4.53 -5.83
N LEU A 4 7.69 5.51 -5.59
CA LEU A 4 9.06 5.26 -5.13
C LEU A 4 9.09 4.65 -3.73
N GLY A 5 8.20 5.09 -2.84
CA GLY A 5 8.08 4.54 -1.49
C GLY A 5 7.77 3.04 -1.51
N LEU A 6 6.83 2.61 -2.34
CA LEU A 6 6.54 1.18 -2.52
C LEU A 6 7.77 0.44 -3.07
N CYS A 7 8.34 0.91 -4.18
CA CYS A 7 9.48 0.23 -4.81
C CYS A 7 10.72 0.12 -3.91
N ILE A 8 10.92 1.07 -2.97
CA ILE A 8 12.08 1.11 -2.07
C ILE A 8 11.83 0.32 -0.78
N LEU A 9 10.63 0.39 -0.20
CA LEU A 9 10.32 -0.20 1.10
C LEU A 9 9.76 -1.62 1.00
N TYR A 10 9.26 -2.02 -0.18
CA TYR A 10 8.63 -3.31 -0.44
C TYR A 10 9.19 -3.97 -1.71
N SER A 11 10.52 -3.97 -1.86
CA SER A 11 11.22 -4.43 -3.07
C SER A 11 11.08 -5.92 -3.39
N ASP A 12 10.69 -6.72 -2.40
CA ASP A 12 10.62 -8.18 -2.51
C ASP A 12 9.42 -8.66 -3.32
N HIS A 13 8.40 -7.82 -3.47
CA HIS A 13 7.20 -8.12 -4.25
C HIS A 13 7.07 -7.12 -5.41
N LYS A 14 7.21 -7.62 -6.65
CA LYS A 14 7.27 -6.78 -7.84
C LYS A 14 5.95 -6.78 -8.57
N LEU A 15 5.23 -5.66 -8.43
CA LEU A 15 4.13 -5.32 -9.32
C LEU A 15 4.70 -4.85 -10.67
N SER A 16 4.00 -5.18 -11.76
CA SER A 16 4.19 -4.51 -13.04
C SER A 16 3.87 -3.01 -12.90
N ALA A 17 4.32 -2.19 -13.84
CA ALA A 17 4.03 -0.76 -13.83
C ALA A 17 2.52 -0.47 -13.87
N ARG A 18 1.75 -1.27 -14.62
CA ARG A 18 0.29 -1.16 -14.66
C ARG A 18 -0.34 -1.54 -13.33
N GLU A 19 0.06 -2.67 -12.74
CA GLU A 19 -0.47 -3.09 -11.43
C GLU A 19 -0.10 -2.10 -10.33
N LEU A 20 1.12 -1.55 -10.34
CA LEU A 20 1.56 -0.51 -9.40
C LEU A 20 0.74 0.78 -9.55
N THR A 21 0.36 1.12 -10.78
CA THR A 21 -0.48 2.27 -11.11
C THR A 21 -1.91 2.07 -10.58
N ASN A 22 -2.50 0.92 -10.87
CA ASN A 22 -3.82 0.51 -10.38
C ASN A 22 -3.84 0.35 -8.85
N PHE A 23 -2.76 -0.16 -8.25
CA PHE A 23 -2.63 -0.35 -6.80
C PHE A 23 -2.89 0.96 -6.05
N PHE A 24 -2.39 2.07 -6.58
CA PHE A 24 -2.57 3.41 -6.01
C PHE A 24 -3.77 4.19 -6.59
N GLY A 25 -4.59 3.57 -7.45
CA GLY A 25 -5.73 4.22 -8.12
C GLY A 25 -5.29 5.40 -8.99
N LEU A 26 -4.16 5.28 -9.69
CA LEU A 26 -3.64 6.30 -10.59
C LEU A 26 -3.98 5.98 -12.04
N ASP A 27 -4.25 6.99 -12.86
CA ASP A 27 -4.30 6.79 -14.30
C ASP A 27 -2.88 6.70 -14.89
N GLN A 28 -2.80 6.18 -16.12
CA GLN A 28 -1.54 6.04 -16.86
C GLN A 28 -0.76 7.35 -17.00
N SER A 29 -1.44 8.46 -17.27
CA SER A 29 -0.79 9.76 -17.50
C SER A 29 -0.16 10.28 -16.22
N SER A 30 -0.86 10.15 -15.08
CA SER A 30 -0.38 10.50 -13.75
C SER A 30 0.85 9.69 -13.36
N PHE A 31 0.88 8.39 -13.71
CA PHE A 31 2.05 7.53 -13.47
C PHE A 31 3.28 7.99 -14.24
N TYR A 32 3.18 8.18 -15.55
CA TYR A 32 4.32 8.60 -16.37
C TYR A 32 4.77 10.04 -16.05
N ALA A 33 3.85 10.96 -15.80
CA ALA A 33 4.18 12.32 -15.40
C ALA A 33 4.97 12.36 -14.07
N ALA A 34 4.63 11.47 -13.13
CA ALA A 34 5.34 11.34 -11.86
C ALA A 34 6.76 10.76 -12.02
N LEU A 35 7.00 9.96 -13.07
CA LEU A 35 8.27 9.25 -13.28
C LEU A 35 9.15 9.83 -14.39
N GLN A 36 8.66 10.79 -15.18
CA GLN A 36 9.33 11.34 -16.36
C GLN A 36 10.77 11.85 -16.12
N TRP A 37 11.09 12.28 -14.89
CA TRP A 37 12.41 12.82 -14.56
C TRP A 37 13.39 11.77 -14.00
N PHE A 38 12.98 10.50 -13.92
CA PHE A 38 13.77 9.44 -13.31
C PHE A 38 14.40 8.47 -14.32
N HIS A 39 14.27 8.70 -15.63
CA HIS A 39 14.83 7.81 -16.67
C HIS A 39 16.35 7.61 -16.59
N SER A 40 17.10 8.49 -15.93
CA SER A 40 18.55 8.33 -15.73
C SER A 40 18.92 7.41 -14.57
N VAL A 41 17.99 7.14 -13.66
CA VAL A 41 18.21 6.37 -12.42
C VAL A 41 17.29 5.16 -12.30
N MET A 42 16.28 5.07 -13.17
CA MET A 42 15.26 4.03 -13.17
C MET A 42 14.94 3.58 -14.60
N ASP A 43 14.79 2.27 -14.74
CA ASP A 43 14.16 1.64 -15.89
C ASP A 43 12.63 1.68 -15.71
N ILE A 44 11.96 2.44 -16.58
CA ILE A 44 10.52 2.65 -16.58
C ILE A 44 9.97 2.07 -17.88
N PRO A 45 9.11 1.03 -17.84
CA PRO A 45 8.62 0.39 -19.04
C PRO A 45 7.73 1.34 -19.85
N ILE A 46 7.82 1.24 -21.18
CA ILE A 46 6.89 1.92 -22.09
C ILE A 46 5.46 1.38 -21.94
N PRO A 47 4.42 2.14 -22.34
CA PRO A 47 3.02 1.74 -22.14
C PRO A 47 2.67 0.32 -22.58
N SER A 48 3.16 -0.09 -23.76
CA SER A 48 2.90 -1.43 -24.33
C SER A 48 3.58 -2.56 -23.56
N ALA A 49 4.60 -2.26 -22.74
CA ALA A 49 5.30 -3.21 -21.90
C ALA A 49 4.89 -3.11 -20.41
N ALA A 50 4.00 -2.17 -20.04
CA ALA A 50 3.69 -1.86 -18.65
C ALA A 50 2.90 -2.96 -17.92
N GLY A 51 2.24 -3.87 -18.66
CA GLY A 51 1.52 -5.01 -18.09
C GLY A 51 2.42 -6.14 -17.58
N THR A 52 3.67 -6.22 -18.06
CA THR A 52 4.63 -7.27 -17.67
C THR A 52 5.93 -6.71 -17.11
N GLY A 53 6.30 -5.50 -17.49
CA GLY A 53 7.46 -4.79 -16.99
C GLY A 53 7.15 -4.05 -15.69
N GLY A 54 8.00 -4.22 -14.68
CA GLY A 54 7.99 -3.42 -13.45
C GLY A 54 9.00 -2.26 -13.49
N VAL A 55 8.79 -1.28 -12.62
CA VAL A 55 9.73 -0.18 -12.39
C VAL A 55 10.96 -0.70 -11.66
N ARG A 56 12.16 -0.40 -12.15
CA ARG A 56 13.42 -0.91 -11.57
C ARG A 56 14.44 0.21 -11.38
N PHE A 57 15.15 0.20 -10.26
CA PHE A 57 16.29 1.09 -10.03
C PHE A 57 17.54 0.52 -10.70
N TYR A 58 18.32 1.37 -11.37
CA TYR A 58 19.62 0.95 -11.91
C TYR A 58 20.63 0.65 -10.80
N HIS A 59 20.53 1.35 -9.66
CA HIS A 59 21.43 1.19 -8.53
C HIS A 59 20.67 1.21 -7.20
N ALA A 60 20.96 0.25 -6.32
CA ALA A 60 20.40 0.20 -4.96
C ALA A 60 20.72 1.47 -4.14
N SER A 61 21.87 2.10 -4.42
CA SER A 61 22.31 3.33 -3.75
C SER A 61 21.36 4.52 -3.93
N PHE A 62 20.54 4.54 -4.98
CA PHE A 62 19.54 5.59 -5.17
C PHE A 62 18.39 5.46 -4.17
N GLY A 63 17.90 4.25 -3.93
CA GLY A 63 16.93 4.00 -2.86
C GLY A 63 17.48 4.35 -1.48
N ASP A 64 18.74 4.01 -1.20
CA ASP A 64 19.41 4.37 0.06
C ASP A 64 19.63 5.87 0.22
N PHE A 65 19.91 6.57 -0.88
CA PHE A 65 19.98 8.03 -0.90
C PHE A 65 18.64 8.66 -0.51
N LEU A 66 17.53 8.19 -1.11
CA LEU A 66 16.19 8.70 -0.82
C LEU A 66 15.73 8.37 0.61
N LYS A 67 16.12 7.23 1.18
CA LYS A 67 15.80 6.88 2.57
C LYS A 67 16.49 7.76 3.61
N ASN A 68 17.58 8.44 3.25
CA ASN A 68 18.40 9.21 4.20
C ASN A 68 18.19 10.73 4.00
N PRO A 69 17.46 11.40 4.91
CA PRO A 69 17.20 12.83 4.81
C PRO A 69 18.44 13.72 4.87
N SER A 70 19.52 13.29 5.54
CA SER A 70 20.76 14.06 5.59
C SER A 70 21.49 14.09 4.24
N ARG A 71 21.21 13.12 3.37
CA ARG A 71 21.78 13.03 2.01
C ARG A 71 20.87 13.66 0.96
N SER A 72 19.57 13.38 1.04
CA SER A 72 18.60 13.76 0.01
C SER A 72 17.85 15.06 0.29
N GLY A 73 17.92 15.60 1.51
CA GLY A 73 17.30 16.87 1.89
C GLY A 73 15.80 16.87 1.58
N LYS A 74 15.35 17.83 0.76
CA LYS A 74 13.93 17.96 0.36
C LYS A 74 13.41 16.79 -0.49
N PHE A 75 14.31 15.97 -1.04
CA PHE A 75 13.94 14.79 -1.83
C PHE A 75 13.84 13.51 -1.00
N ALA A 76 14.04 13.61 0.31
CA ALA A 76 13.91 12.48 1.20
C ALA A 76 12.54 11.82 1.09
N LEU A 77 12.54 10.50 1.10
CA LEU A 77 11.34 9.70 1.18
C LEU A 77 10.72 9.89 2.56
N ASP A 78 9.49 10.39 2.60
CA ASP A 78 8.66 10.31 3.80
C ASP A 78 8.23 8.85 4.00
N GLN A 79 9.03 8.11 4.78
CA GLN A 79 8.79 6.69 5.03
C GLN A 79 7.47 6.46 5.80
N ALA A 80 7.14 7.33 6.76
CA ALA A 80 5.91 7.22 7.54
C ALA A 80 4.67 7.35 6.64
N LYS A 81 4.67 8.34 5.76
CA LYS A 81 3.60 8.52 4.76
C LYS A 81 3.56 7.38 3.75
N SER A 82 4.72 6.89 3.32
CA SER A 82 4.81 5.79 2.34
C SER A 82 4.22 4.50 2.92
N HIS A 83 4.58 4.14 4.15
CA HIS A 83 3.97 2.97 4.83
C HIS A 83 2.47 3.14 4.98
N TYR A 84 1.99 4.34 5.32
CA TYR A 84 0.56 4.66 5.39
C TYR A 84 -0.14 4.45 4.05
N GLU A 85 0.36 5.05 2.97
CA GLU A 85 -0.24 4.95 1.63
C GLU A 85 -0.28 3.50 1.14
N VAL A 86 0.76 2.72 1.41
CA VAL A 86 0.80 1.28 1.09
C VAL A 86 -0.18 0.49 1.97
N ALA A 87 -0.22 0.73 3.28
CA ALA A 87 -1.11 0.02 4.20
C ALA A 87 -2.59 0.21 3.83
N VAL A 88 -3.00 1.46 3.57
CA VAL A 88 -4.39 1.75 3.16
C VAL A 88 -4.73 1.09 1.84
N SER A 89 -3.84 1.19 0.85
CA SER A 89 -4.07 0.58 -0.46
C SER A 89 -4.16 -0.95 -0.36
N CYS A 90 -3.28 -1.58 0.43
CA CYS A 90 -3.33 -3.02 0.70
C CYS A 90 -4.62 -3.44 1.40
N LEU A 91 -5.07 -2.70 2.42
CA LEU A 91 -6.31 -3.02 3.14
C LEU A 91 -7.51 -3.03 2.19
N ARG A 92 -7.60 -2.04 1.29
CA ARG A 92 -8.70 -1.93 0.32
C ARG A 92 -8.65 -3.03 -0.74
N TRP A 93 -7.48 -3.29 -1.33
CA TRP A 93 -7.32 -4.37 -2.29
C TRP A 93 -7.54 -5.75 -1.67
N TYR A 94 -7.15 -5.95 -0.41
CA TYR A 94 -7.43 -7.19 0.30
C TYR A 94 -8.94 -7.31 0.60
N ALA A 95 -9.60 -6.26 1.08
CA ALA A 95 -11.05 -6.28 1.27
C ALA A 95 -11.79 -6.63 -0.04
N SER A 96 -11.43 -6.01 -1.17
CA SER A 96 -11.98 -6.33 -2.49
C SER A 96 -11.75 -7.80 -2.88
N ALA A 97 -10.56 -8.34 -2.63
CA ALA A 97 -10.25 -9.75 -2.91
C ALA A 97 -11.05 -10.74 -2.04
N ILE A 98 -11.39 -10.35 -0.82
CA ILE A 98 -12.29 -11.11 0.07
C ILE A 98 -13.72 -11.04 -0.45
N GLU A 99 -14.19 -9.84 -0.80
CA GLU A 99 -15.54 -9.59 -1.32
C GLU A 99 -15.84 -10.44 -2.55
N GLU A 100 -14.92 -10.53 -3.51
CA GLU A 100 -15.06 -11.36 -4.72
C GLU A 100 -15.22 -12.86 -4.42
N ARG A 101 -14.74 -13.32 -3.26
CA ARG A 101 -14.82 -14.72 -2.82
C ARG A 101 -15.95 -14.95 -1.82
N CYS A 102 -16.63 -13.89 -1.41
CA CYS A 102 -17.70 -13.99 -0.43
C CYS A 102 -18.96 -14.52 -1.11
N GLU A 103 -19.33 -15.75 -0.76
CA GLU A 103 -20.54 -16.40 -1.26
C GLU A 103 -21.79 -16.08 -0.42
N LEU A 104 -21.66 -15.21 0.60
CA LEU A 104 -22.77 -14.84 1.48
C LEU A 104 -23.66 -13.79 0.80
N GLU A 105 -24.98 -13.93 0.99
CA GLU A 105 -25.95 -13.00 0.45
C GLU A 105 -25.79 -11.58 1.05
N PRO A 106 -26.19 -10.51 0.32
CA PRO A 106 -26.17 -9.15 0.84
C PRO A 106 -26.89 -9.04 2.19
N GLY A 107 -26.17 -8.58 3.22
CA GLY A 107 -26.68 -8.45 4.59
C GLY A 107 -26.33 -9.61 5.53
N GLN A 108 -25.78 -10.72 5.02
CA GLN A 108 -25.20 -11.80 5.84
C GLN A 108 -23.70 -11.56 6.11
N CYS A 109 -23.02 -10.82 5.25
CA CYS A 109 -21.67 -10.31 5.48
C CYS A 109 -21.70 -8.79 5.71
N MET A 110 -20.88 -8.30 6.65
CA MET A 110 -20.54 -6.86 6.78
C MET A 110 -19.42 -6.43 5.83
N CYS A 111 -19.20 -7.18 4.76
CA CYS A 111 -18.26 -6.87 3.71
C CYS A 111 -18.61 -5.46 3.19
N PRO A 112 -17.66 -4.51 3.17
CA PRO A 112 -17.87 -3.27 2.43
C PRO A 112 -18.31 -3.60 0.99
N SER A 113 -19.08 -2.73 0.36
CA SER A 113 -19.29 -2.81 -1.09
C SER A 113 -18.33 -1.82 -1.73
N GLN A 114 -17.03 -2.14 -1.71
CA GLN A 114 -16.00 -1.28 -2.29
C GLN A 114 -15.21 -2.07 -3.33
N SER A 115 -15.88 -2.33 -4.46
CA SER A 115 -15.20 -2.84 -5.65
C SER A 115 -14.13 -1.82 -6.09
N MET A 116 -12.89 -2.29 -6.11
CA MET A 116 -11.75 -1.51 -6.57
C MET A 116 -11.69 -1.55 -8.11
N GLU A 117 -11.93 -0.40 -8.76
CA GLU A 117 -11.86 -0.30 -10.22
C GLU A 117 -10.43 -0.08 -10.71
N LEU A 118 -10.08 -0.68 -11.85
CA LEU A 118 -8.81 -0.46 -12.52
C LEU A 118 -8.83 0.88 -13.25
N THR A 119 -7.91 1.77 -12.86
CA THR A 119 -7.73 3.09 -13.48
C THR A 119 -6.93 3.04 -14.78
N TRP A 120 -6.13 1.98 -14.97
CA TRP A 120 -5.44 1.64 -16.20
C TRP A 120 -5.87 0.24 -16.66
N ALA A 121 -6.87 0.21 -17.53
CA ALA A 121 -7.41 -1.02 -18.11
C ALA A 121 -6.38 -1.74 -19.01
N PRO A 122 -6.45 -3.08 -19.10
CA PRO A 122 -5.59 -3.83 -20.02
C PRO A 122 -5.92 -3.54 -21.48
N ASP A 123 -4.91 -3.65 -22.35
CA ASP A 123 -5.05 -3.40 -23.80
C ASP A 123 -5.95 -4.43 -24.52
N SER A 124 -6.31 -5.52 -23.84
CA SER A 124 -7.21 -6.56 -24.36
C SER A 124 -8.30 -6.87 -23.34
N PRO A 125 -9.59 -6.74 -23.71
CA PRO A 125 -10.70 -7.10 -22.84
C PRO A 125 -10.63 -8.61 -22.55
N GLY A 126 -10.50 -8.98 -21.27
CA GLY A 126 -10.36 -10.38 -20.82
C GLY A 126 -8.98 -10.79 -20.32
N SER A 127 -7.99 -9.88 -20.30
CA SER A 127 -6.74 -10.08 -19.54
C SER A 127 -7.05 -10.10 -18.04
N VAL A 128 -7.12 -11.31 -17.46
CA VAL A 128 -7.36 -11.57 -16.02
C VAL A 128 -6.18 -11.14 -15.14
N ASP A 129 -5.05 -10.73 -15.74
CA ASP A 129 -3.80 -10.52 -15.03
C ASP A 129 -3.75 -9.25 -14.16
N GLY A 130 -4.51 -8.20 -14.50
CA GLY A 130 -4.31 -6.88 -13.88
C GLY A 130 -4.66 -6.78 -12.39
N GLN A 131 -5.64 -7.56 -11.91
CA GLN A 131 -6.06 -7.56 -10.50
C GLN A 131 -5.40 -8.66 -9.68
N ASN A 132 -5.12 -9.81 -10.29
CA ASN A 132 -4.61 -10.97 -9.56
C ASN A 132 -3.27 -10.69 -8.87
N GLY A 133 -2.32 -10.06 -9.57
CA GLY A 133 -1.04 -9.68 -8.94
C GLY A 133 -1.19 -8.62 -7.86
N ILE A 134 -2.15 -7.71 -8.00
CA ILE A 134 -2.48 -6.72 -6.97
C ILE A 134 -3.07 -7.39 -5.72
N HIS A 135 -4.02 -8.31 -5.89
CA HIS A 135 -4.61 -9.08 -4.80
C HIS A 135 -3.55 -9.90 -4.07
N ILE A 136 -2.70 -10.62 -4.80
CA ILE A 136 -1.60 -11.39 -4.22
C ILE A 136 -0.66 -10.47 -3.42
N PHE A 137 -0.26 -9.33 -3.98
CA PHE A 137 0.58 -8.36 -3.29
C PHE A 137 -0.08 -7.86 -2.00
N ALA A 138 -1.34 -7.42 -2.07
CA ALA A 138 -2.09 -6.94 -0.92
C ALA A 138 -2.19 -8.01 0.18
N LEU A 139 -2.51 -9.25 -0.19
CA LEU A 139 -2.59 -10.39 0.73
C LEU A 139 -1.27 -10.63 1.48
N THR A 140 -0.14 -10.52 0.79
CA THR A 140 1.19 -10.78 1.39
C THR A 140 1.76 -9.60 2.15
N THR A 141 1.38 -8.37 1.80
CA THR A 141 2.06 -7.15 2.27
C THR A 141 1.22 -6.33 3.26
N CYS A 142 -0.11 -6.48 3.27
CA CYS A 142 -1.04 -5.68 4.07
C CYS A 142 -0.61 -5.54 5.54
N TRP A 143 -0.43 -6.67 6.23
CA TRP A 143 -0.17 -6.67 7.67
C TRP A 143 1.23 -6.17 8.02
N ILE A 144 2.21 -6.42 7.16
CA ILE A 144 3.55 -5.86 7.31
C ILE A 144 3.45 -4.34 7.19
N ALA A 145 2.79 -3.84 6.14
CA ALA A 145 2.63 -2.41 5.93
C ALA A 145 1.91 -1.71 7.08
N CYS A 146 0.80 -2.28 7.58
CA CYS A 146 0.09 -1.78 8.76
C CYS A 146 1.02 -1.65 9.97
N SER A 147 1.83 -2.67 10.26
CA SER A 147 2.76 -2.67 11.41
C SER A 147 3.89 -1.64 11.31
N CYS A 148 4.19 -1.18 10.09
CA CYS A 148 5.20 -0.14 9.83
C CYS A 148 4.64 1.28 9.97
N VAL A 149 3.32 1.47 10.08
CA VAL A 149 2.73 2.81 10.18
C VAL A 149 3.05 3.46 11.52
N ARG A 150 3.35 4.76 11.47
CA ARG A 150 3.74 5.61 12.60
C ARG A 150 2.90 6.90 12.60
N TYR A 151 2.98 7.66 13.70
CA TYR A 151 2.33 8.97 13.81
C TYR A 151 2.76 9.90 12.66
N PRO A 152 1.86 10.73 12.09
CA PRO A 152 0.45 10.97 12.48
C PRO A 152 -0.58 10.01 11.88
N TYR A 153 -0.17 9.03 11.06
CA TYR A 153 -1.08 8.28 10.19
C TYR A 153 -1.79 7.08 10.85
N ILE A 154 -1.46 6.77 12.11
CA ILE A 154 -2.01 5.61 12.84
C ILE A 154 -3.54 5.65 12.88
N THR A 155 -4.13 6.82 13.15
CA THR A 155 -5.59 6.95 13.26
C THR A 155 -6.31 6.65 11.96
N ASN A 156 -5.69 6.95 10.81
CA ASN A 156 -6.24 6.67 9.50
C ASN A 156 -6.23 5.16 9.21
N VAL A 157 -5.14 4.47 9.54
CA VAL A 157 -5.08 3.00 9.41
C VAL A 157 -6.07 2.32 10.33
N LEU A 158 -6.22 2.80 11.56
CA LEU A 158 -7.24 2.26 12.48
C LEU A 158 -8.67 2.46 11.94
N ALA A 159 -8.94 3.56 11.23
CA ALA A 159 -10.23 3.78 10.59
C ALA A 159 -10.49 2.77 9.46
N GLU A 160 -9.48 2.51 8.61
CA GLU A 160 -9.58 1.50 7.55
C GLU A 160 -9.71 0.08 8.13
N LEU A 161 -8.94 -0.25 9.17
CA LEU A 161 -9.06 -1.55 9.86
C LEU A 161 -10.46 -1.77 10.42
N ARG A 162 -11.14 -0.75 10.95
CA ARG A 162 -12.53 -0.91 11.45
C ARG A 162 -13.52 -1.30 10.36
N LEU A 163 -13.23 -0.97 9.11
CA LEU A 163 -14.06 -1.31 7.96
C LEU A 163 -13.64 -2.65 7.33
N PHE A 164 -12.53 -3.24 7.77
CA PHE A 164 -11.97 -4.45 7.17
C PHE A 164 -12.83 -5.69 7.51
N PRO A 165 -13.14 -6.56 6.53
CA PRO A 165 -13.99 -7.74 6.74
C PRO A 165 -13.24 -8.89 7.42
N PHE A 166 -12.97 -8.76 8.73
CA PHE A 166 -12.21 -9.78 9.48
C PHE A 166 -12.87 -11.16 9.53
N CYS A 167 -14.17 -11.27 9.25
CA CYS A 167 -14.92 -12.53 9.26
C CYS A 167 -14.44 -13.55 8.22
N HIS A 168 -13.65 -13.12 7.22
CA HIS A 168 -13.09 -14.00 6.19
C HIS A 168 -11.58 -14.20 6.33
N LEU A 169 -10.98 -13.80 7.46
CA LEU A 169 -9.57 -14.05 7.77
C LEU A 169 -9.39 -15.45 8.35
N ASP A 170 -9.51 -16.47 7.51
CA ASP A 170 -9.14 -17.84 7.86
C ASP A 170 -8.43 -18.51 6.68
N PRO A 171 -7.16 -18.97 6.83
CA PRO A 171 -6.32 -18.94 8.03
C PRO A 171 -5.71 -17.55 8.34
N VAL A 172 -5.13 -17.42 9.54
CA VAL A 172 -4.40 -16.21 9.96
C VAL A 172 -3.28 -15.92 8.95
N PRO A 173 -3.34 -14.78 8.24
CA PRO A 173 -2.40 -14.47 7.17
C PRO A 173 -1.01 -14.13 7.68
N PHE A 174 -0.01 -14.29 6.81
CA PHE A 174 1.37 -13.91 7.09
C PHE A 174 1.48 -12.45 7.52
N GLY A 175 2.28 -12.18 8.55
CA GLY A 175 2.50 -10.84 9.09
C GLY A 175 1.39 -10.30 10.02
N PHE A 176 0.26 -11.00 10.17
CA PHE A 176 -0.83 -10.56 11.06
C PHE A 176 -0.37 -10.38 12.50
N VAL A 177 0.49 -11.27 12.99
CA VAL A 177 1.03 -11.18 14.37
C VAL A 177 1.79 -9.87 14.62
N HIS A 178 2.51 -9.35 13.62
CA HIS A 178 3.20 -8.07 13.73
C HIS A 178 2.20 -6.91 13.85
N THR A 179 1.06 -7.00 13.17
CA THR A 179 -0.02 -6.01 13.31
C THR A 179 -0.65 -6.06 14.70
N VAL A 180 -0.87 -7.26 15.27
CA VAL A 180 -1.41 -7.40 16.63
C VAL A 180 -0.47 -6.77 17.66
N TYR A 181 0.82 -7.08 17.62
CA TYR A 181 1.81 -6.44 18.50
C TYR A 181 1.85 -4.91 18.30
N TRP A 182 1.77 -4.44 17.06
CA TRP A 182 1.70 -3.01 16.78
C TRP A 182 0.44 -2.37 17.39
N LEU A 183 -0.73 -3.00 17.29
CA LEU A 183 -1.97 -2.52 17.91
C LEU A 183 -1.85 -2.42 19.43
N GLU A 184 -1.21 -3.39 20.08
CA GLU A 184 -0.95 -3.36 21.53
C GLU A 184 -0.10 -2.13 21.90
N GLN A 185 1.00 -1.90 21.19
CA GLN A 185 1.86 -0.73 21.41
C GLN A 185 1.10 0.59 21.20
N VAL A 186 0.29 0.69 20.15
CA VAL A 186 -0.53 1.88 19.87
C VAL A 186 -1.56 2.12 20.97
N SER A 187 -2.17 1.06 21.51
CA SER A 187 -3.16 1.17 22.59
C SER A 187 -2.54 1.69 23.88
N GLN A 188 -1.30 1.30 24.20
CA GLN A 188 -0.57 1.76 25.38
C GLN A 188 -0.22 3.25 25.32
N VAL A 189 0.00 3.81 24.13
CA VAL A 189 0.30 5.25 23.95
C VAL A 189 -0.92 6.13 24.24
N ARG A 190 -2.16 5.63 24.09
CA ARG A 190 -3.39 6.36 24.46
C ARG A 190 -3.63 6.40 25.97
N SER A 191 -2.87 5.65 26.76
CA SER A 191 -3.00 5.56 28.22
C SER A 191 -2.20 6.61 28.99
N ILE A 192 -1.47 7.50 28.32
CA ILE A 192 -0.69 8.55 29.01
C ILE A 192 -1.65 9.65 29.48
N PRO A 193 -1.77 9.90 30.80
CA PRO A 193 -2.67 10.92 31.31
C PRO A 193 -2.19 12.29 30.88
N VAL A 194 -3.09 13.09 30.29
CA VAL A 194 -2.91 14.52 30.10
C VAL A 194 -2.76 15.13 31.50
N HIS A 195 -1.53 15.43 31.92
CA HIS A 195 -1.30 16.24 33.09
C HIS A 195 -1.98 17.59 32.86
N ARG A 196 -3.08 17.84 33.58
CA ARG A 196 -3.65 19.17 33.73
C ARG A 196 -2.57 20.06 34.35
N GLU A 197 -1.96 20.91 33.55
CA GLU A 197 -1.22 22.05 34.08
C GLU A 197 -2.22 22.95 34.80
N GLY A 198 -2.13 22.93 36.12
CA GLY A 198 -2.84 23.84 37.00
C GLY A 198 -2.30 25.24 36.82
N THR A 199 -3.21 26.14 36.49
CA THR A 199 -3.18 27.59 36.71
C THR A 199 -2.32 28.01 37.91
N ARG A 200 -1.40 28.95 37.66
CA ARG A 200 -1.01 29.99 38.61
C ARG A 200 -1.26 31.35 37.97
#